data_AF-A0A5Q4ZFR3-F1
#
_entry.id   AF-A0A5Q4ZFR3-F1
#
_cell.length_a   1.000
_cell.length_b   1.000
_cell.length_c   1.000
_cell.angle_alpha   90.00
_cell.angle_beta   90.00
_cell.angle_gamma   90.00
#
_symmetry.space_group_name_H-M   'P 1'
#
loop_
_entity.id
_entity.type
_entity.pdbx_description
1 polymer ?
#
loop_
_entity_poly.entity_id
_entity_poly.type
_entity_poly.pdbx_seq_one_letter_code
_entity_poly.pdbx_strand_id
1 'polypeptide(L)'
;MKRVFTLTGWCCAIVAAWTCASAVAADDFAQRFALQLDEGAAYYSVTLLAAVYAASQRGDLGDVRILNGAGESLPYSLDVPREPVRTPPTLRPVHWFPLPPAAAKSAGAPPGVTIAGDGSLSATSAPPARAQHDTDLIDIGKVSQTSRVSALLVHLRDDNYQGRVSVEASDDLRHWQPAGDAQVLKVSYNGSTLSQDRIELDGMRARYLRLRWLDGAPYVDSLDMEMQVVAAGPTQRTDRMWREGIVAHAGLKPGEYFFNTGGAYPVDRLRLNLPQPNTVALAVVYSRTGLEAPWREVVGAMLFRLHNGAVEQSNPLVELTPDTDRQWRVVVDTRNGGLGTGTLTLAAGWRPAMLTFVVHGAAPFTLAVGNAATASAAVSRDNLLMGASAVAATARLGDALSPAQAASAQAASHGQDATRRYWLWAALLLAVGSLGAIAWRLAHRIQRPAGIASDGVPGGAAGAAAASAATPHPGAGDANGQGGGNS
;
A
#
# COMPACT_ATOMS: atom_id res chain seq x y z
N MET A 1 -50.48 65.92 -11.70
CA MET A 1 -49.11 65.50 -12.10
C MET A 1 -48.36 64.98 -10.88
N LYS A 2 -47.48 63.97 -11.03
CA LYS A 2 -46.33 63.60 -10.16
C LYS A 2 -46.59 63.50 -8.63
N ARG A 3 -46.75 62.30 -8.02
CA ARG A 3 -45.75 61.26 -7.65
C ARG A 3 -44.64 61.69 -6.64
N VAL A 4 -44.90 61.47 -5.35
CA VAL A 4 -44.00 61.18 -4.18
C VAL A 4 -44.92 60.68 -3.04
N PHE A 5 -44.57 59.88 -2.02
CA PHE A 5 -43.42 59.04 -1.62
C PHE A 5 -43.86 57.54 -1.64
N THR A 6 -43.05 56.46 -1.68
CA THR A 6 -42.23 55.75 -0.65
C THR A 6 -42.84 55.67 0.78
N LEU A 7 -42.78 54.57 1.56
CA LEU A 7 -42.04 53.31 1.49
C LEU A 7 -42.93 52.10 1.90
N THR A 8 -42.94 51.02 1.11
CA THR A 8 -43.07 49.62 1.57
C THR A 8 -42.62 48.70 0.42
N GLY A 9 -41.75 47.74 0.69
CA GLY A 9 -41.36 46.73 -0.31
C GLY A 9 -39.85 46.57 -0.55
N TRP A 10 -39.11 46.20 0.49
CA TRP A 10 -37.85 45.46 0.34
C TRP A 10 -37.72 44.48 1.49
N CYS A 11 -38.16 43.25 1.26
CA CYS A 11 -37.95 42.13 2.16
C CYS A 11 -37.68 40.86 1.33
N CYS A 12 -36.44 40.37 1.45
CA CYS A 12 -36.01 39.00 1.25
C CYS A 12 -36.64 38.18 0.10
N ALA A 13 -35.95 38.18 -1.05
CA ALA A 13 -35.98 37.07 -2.01
C ALA A 13 -34.55 36.65 -2.40
N ILE A 14 -33.68 36.46 -1.41
CA ILE A 14 -32.44 35.70 -1.62
C ILE A 14 -32.85 34.22 -1.64
N VAL A 15 -33.15 33.72 -2.83
CA VAL A 15 -33.26 32.28 -3.08
C VAL A 15 -31.84 31.74 -3.01
N ALA A 16 -31.39 31.39 -1.81
CA ALA A 16 -30.19 30.60 -1.64
C ALA A 16 -30.46 29.23 -2.27
N ALA A 17 -29.94 29.02 -3.47
CA ALA A 17 -29.84 27.71 -4.07
C ALA A 17 -28.86 26.87 -3.24
N TRP A 18 -29.38 26.25 -2.17
CA TRP A 18 -28.68 25.19 -1.46
C TRP A 18 -28.57 24.01 -2.41
N THR A 19 -27.48 23.97 -3.19
CA THR A 19 -26.98 22.73 -3.73
C THR A 19 -26.59 21.87 -2.53
N CYS A 20 -27.51 21.03 -2.08
CA CYS A 20 -27.13 19.89 -1.25
C CYS A 20 -26.05 19.14 -2.02
N ALA A 21 -24.80 19.26 -1.59
CA ALA A 21 -23.83 18.22 -1.86
C ALA A 21 -24.47 16.94 -1.35
N SER A 22 -24.76 16.00 -2.25
CA SER A 22 -25.45 14.77 -1.88
C SER A 22 -24.64 14.09 -0.79
N ALA A 23 -25.15 14.12 0.44
CA ALA A 23 -24.73 13.20 1.47
C ALA A 23 -25.04 11.81 0.92
N VAL A 24 -24.02 11.14 0.38
CA VAL A 24 -24.09 9.72 0.07
C VAL A 24 -24.45 9.07 1.39
N ALA A 25 -25.70 8.61 1.51
CA ALA A 25 -26.25 8.20 2.78
C ALA A 25 -25.35 7.12 3.36
N ALA A 26 -24.97 7.28 4.65
CA ALA A 26 -24.03 6.37 5.29
C ALA A 26 -24.48 4.90 5.25
N ASP A 27 -25.77 4.66 5.02
CA ASP A 27 -26.45 3.36 5.05
C ASP A 27 -26.22 2.50 3.80
N ASP A 28 -25.70 3.04 2.68
CA ASP A 28 -25.51 2.27 1.45
C ASP A 28 -24.18 1.46 1.40
N PHE A 29 -23.42 1.37 2.50
CA PHE A 29 -22.18 0.60 2.59
C PHE A 29 -22.39 -0.76 3.27
N ALA A 30 -21.97 -1.84 2.60
CA ALA A 30 -22.21 -3.21 3.07
C ALA A 30 -21.52 -3.56 4.40
N GLN A 31 -20.41 -2.91 4.72
CA GLN A 31 -19.65 -3.15 5.96
C GLN A 31 -19.08 -1.85 6.52
N ARG A 32 -18.98 -1.76 7.86
CA ARG A 32 -18.26 -0.68 8.55
C ARG A 32 -17.30 -1.25 9.59
N PHE A 33 -16.21 -0.54 9.85
CA PHE A 33 -15.18 -0.86 10.84
C PHE A 33 -14.98 0.35 11.76
N ALA A 34 -14.77 0.12 13.05
CA ALA A 34 -14.42 1.20 13.97
C ALA A 34 -12.99 1.71 13.70
N LEU A 35 -12.78 3.03 13.74
CA LEU A 35 -11.44 3.62 13.76
C LEU A 35 -11.13 4.11 15.17
N GLN A 36 -10.07 3.55 15.76
CA GLN A 36 -9.58 3.92 17.08
C GLN A 36 -8.39 4.87 16.90
N LEU A 37 -8.50 6.05 17.50
CA LEU A 37 -7.52 7.12 17.45
C LEU A 37 -7.02 7.33 18.87
N ASP A 38 -5.74 7.01 19.12
CA ASP A 38 -5.15 7.05 20.47
C ASP A 38 -4.64 8.46 20.87
N GLU A 39 -4.57 9.41 19.93
CA GLU A 39 -3.94 10.73 20.10
C GLU A 39 -4.88 11.89 19.72
N GLY A 40 -4.36 13.13 19.74
CA GLY A 40 -5.03 14.36 19.31
C GLY A 40 -4.52 14.93 17.98
N ALA A 41 -4.02 14.10 17.08
CA ALA A 41 -3.41 14.53 15.81
C ALA A 41 -4.45 15.02 14.78
N ALA A 42 -4.02 15.84 13.81
CA ALA A 42 -4.86 16.29 12.69
C ALA A 42 -4.99 15.25 11.57
N TYR A 43 -3.97 14.41 11.39
CA TYR A 43 -3.89 13.38 10.35
C TYR A 43 -3.59 12.01 10.97
N TYR A 44 -4.26 10.98 10.44
CA TYR A 44 -4.04 9.60 10.84
C TYR A 44 -3.79 8.69 9.65
N SER A 45 -2.85 7.77 9.80
CA SER A 45 -2.61 6.65 8.89
C SER A 45 -3.19 5.36 9.48
N VAL A 46 -3.85 4.55 8.66
CA VAL A 46 -4.33 3.21 9.02
C VAL A 46 -4.00 2.22 7.90
N THR A 47 -3.45 1.07 8.27
CA THR A 47 -3.21 -0.06 7.34
C THR A 47 -4.51 -0.81 7.10
N LEU A 48 -4.92 -0.95 5.83
CA LEU A 48 -6.16 -1.66 5.50
C LEU A 48 -5.97 -3.18 5.65
N LEU A 49 -6.73 -3.78 6.56
CA LEU A 49 -6.68 -5.21 6.86
C LEU A 49 -7.50 -6.04 5.86
N ALA A 50 -7.27 -7.35 5.86
CA ALA A 50 -7.89 -8.31 4.95
C ALA A 50 -9.43 -8.23 4.85
N ALA A 51 -10.10 -7.85 5.95
CA ALA A 51 -11.56 -7.72 6.00
C ALA A 51 -12.09 -6.55 5.15
N VAL A 52 -11.31 -5.48 4.93
CA VAL A 52 -11.69 -4.36 4.06
C VAL A 52 -11.73 -4.80 2.60
N TYR A 53 -10.71 -5.55 2.16
CA TYR A 53 -10.63 -6.13 0.82
C TYR A 53 -11.70 -7.19 0.55
N ALA A 54 -12.10 -7.95 1.57
CA ALA A 54 -13.22 -8.90 1.50
C ALA A 54 -14.57 -8.19 1.30
N ALA A 55 -14.77 -7.05 1.97
CA ALA A 55 -16.02 -6.29 1.91
C ALA A 55 -16.12 -5.38 0.67
N SER A 56 -15.00 -4.84 0.18
CA SER A 56 -14.96 -3.95 -0.99
C SER A 56 -15.45 -4.64 -2.26
N GLN A 57 -16.28 -3.92 -3.02
CA GLN A 57 -16.80 -4.33 -4.32
C GLN A 57 -15.97 -3.80 -5.50
N ARG A 58 -14.84 -3.11 -5.26
CA ARG A 58 -13.99 -2.53 -6.31
C ARG A 58 -12.51 -2.86 -6.10
N GLY A 59 -11.81 -3.24 -7.17
CA GLY A 59 -10.36 -3.49 -7.11
C GLY A 59 -9.51 -2.26 -6.79
N ASP A 60 -10.01 -1.05 -7.05
CA ASP A 60 -9.33 0.20 -6.73
C ASP A 60 -9.64 0.75 -5.32
N LEU A 61 -10.44 0.03 -4.52
CA LEU A 61 -10.98 0.49 -3.23
C LEU A 61 -11.71 1.85 -3.29
N GLY A 62 -12.22 2.24 -4.47
CA GLY A 62 -12.96 3.51 -4.63
C GLY A 62 -14.26 3.59 -3.83
N ASP A 63 -14.74 2.45 -3.35
CA ASP A 63 -15.91 2.31 -2.49
C ASP A 63 -15.60 2.39 -0.98
N VAL A 64 -14.40 2.82 -0.59
CA VAL A 64 -14.06 3.13 0.80
C VAL A 64 -14.47 4.57 1.15
N ARG A 65 -14.98 4.78 2.36
CA ARG A 65 -15.20 6.10 2.97
C ARG A 65 -14.75 6.11 4.43
N ILE A 66 -14.21 7.24 4.86
CA ILE A 66 -14.03 7.55 6.28
C ILE A 66 -15.18 8.45 6.70
N LEU A 67 -15.91 8.09 7.75
CA LEU A 67 -17.05 8.84 8.26
C LEU A 67 -16.78 9.28 9.70
N ASN A 68 -17.16 10.51 10.05
CA ASN A 68 -17.21 10.96 11.44
C ASN A 68 -18.50 10.50 12.14
N GLY A 69 -18.66 10.86 13.42
CA GLY A 69 -19.84 10.49 14.21
C GLY A 69 -21.14 10.99 13.59
N ALA A 70 -21.17 12.18 13.00
CA ALA A 70 -22.34 12.75 12.31
C ALA A 70 -22.64 12.10 10.95
N GLY A 71 -21.80 11.16 10.48
CA GLY A 71 -21.95 10.49 9.18
C GLY A 71 -21.36 11.27 8.01
N GLU A 72 -20.62 12.35 8.28
CA GLU A 72 -20.00 13.18 7.25
C GLU A 72 -18.72 12.51 6.74
N SER A 73 -18.49 12.53 5.43
CA SER A 73 -17.30 11.94 4.80
C SER A 73 -16.07 12.82 5.01
N LEU A 74 -15.00 12.22 5.50
CA LEU A 74 -13.69 12.86 5.69
C LEU A 74 -12.80 12.66 4.46
N PRO A 75 -12.00 13.67 4.05
CA PRO A 75 -10.99 13.52 3.01
C PRO A 75 -9.90 12.52 3.40
N TYR A 76 -9.49 11.69 2.43
CA TYR A 76 -8.43 10.70 2.61
C TYR A 76 -7.58 10.53 1.34
N SER A 77 -6.33 10.10 1.53
CA SER A 77 -5.46 9.57 0.48
C SER A 77 -5.31 8.05 0.66
N LEU A 78 -5.11 7.35 -0.45
CA LEU A 78 -4.93 5.90 -0.47
C LEU A 78 -3.60 5.56 -1.13
N ASP A 79 -2.60 5.24 -0.30
CA ASP A 79 -1.28 4.85 -0.75
C ASP A 79 -1.23 3.32 -0.90
N VAL A 80 -1.43 2.84 -2.12
CA VAL A 80 -1.27 1.41 -2.46
C VAL A 80 0.23 1.13 -2.65
N PRO A 81 0.87 0.23 -1.86
CA PRO A 81 2.28 -0.10 -2.02
C PRO A 81 2.55 -0.69 -3.39
N ARG A 82 3.19 0.11 -4.24
CA ARG A 82 3.86 -0.40 -5.44
C ARG A 82 5.19 -0.99 -4.96
N GLU A 83 5.63 -2.09 -5.58
CA GLU A 83 7.04 -2.48 -5.44
C GLU A 83 7.86 -1.27 -5.93
N PRO A 84 8.72 -0.66 -5.09
CA PRO A 84 9.60 0.39 -5.57
C PRO A 84 10.42 -0.23 -6.71
N VAL A 85 10.55 0.49 -7.84
CA VAL A 85 11.21 -0.05 -9.04
C VAL A 85 12.60 -0.55 -8.65
N ARG A 86 12.71 -1.86 -8.45
CA ARG A 86 13.97 -2.48 -8.10
C ARG A 86 14.79 -2.42 -9.37
N THR A 87 15.88 -1.66 -9.34
CA THR A 87 16.96 -1.87 -10.31
C THR A 87 17.28 -3.36 -10.26
N PRO A 88 17.12 -4.11 -11.36
CA PRO A 88 17.40 -5.54 -11.36
C PRO A 88 18.81 -5.79 -10.83
N PRO A 89 19.05 -6.85 -10.04
CA PRO A 89 20.40 -7.18 -9.61
C PRO A 89 21.29 -7.38 -10.84
N THR A 90 22.49 -6.82 -10.81
CA THR A 90 23.46 -7.05 -11.88
C THR A 90 24.21 -8.34 -11.59
N LEU A 91 24.17 -9.27 -12.55
CA LEU A 91 24.99 -10.48 -12.49
C LEU A 91 26.43 -10.12 -12.82
N ARG A 92 27.37 -10.66 -12.04
CA ARG A 92 28.80 -10.57 -12.31
C ARG A 92 29.45 -11.93 -12.11
N PRO A 93 30.21 -12.46 -13.09
CA PRO A 93 30.91 -13.72 -12.93
C PRO A 93 31.97 -13.61 -11.83
N VAL A 94 32.14 -14.68 -11.07
CA VAL A 94 33.12 -14.77 -9.98
C VAL A 94 34.10 -15.92 -10.21
N HIS A 95 35.27 -15.83 -9.58
CA HIS A 95 36.28 -16.88 -9.65
C HIS A 95 36.16 -17.80 -8.45
N TRP A 96 36.21 -19.11 -8.68
CA TRP A 96 36.17 -20.12 -7.63
C TRP A 96 37.30 -21.13 -7.75
N PHE A 97 37.63 -21.73 -6.62
CA PHE A 97 38.75 -22.64 -6.44
C PHE A 97 38.29 -23.84 -5.58
N PRO A 98 38.24 -25.06 -6.12
CA PRO A 98 37.88 -26.24 -5.36
C PRO A 98 38.96 -26.59 -4.34
N LEU A 99 38.55 -26.81 -3.09
CA LEU A 99 39.38 -27.18 -1.96
C LEU A 99 39.19 -28.67 -1.59
N PRO A 100 40.24 -29.39 -1.19
CA PRO A 100 40.09 -30.73 -0.63
C PRO A 100 39.35 -30.71 0.72
N PRO A 101 38.62 -31.78 1.09
CA PRO A 101 37.99 -31.91 2.40
C PRO A 101 38.97 -31.68 3.55
N ALA A 102 38.57 -30.91 4.57
CA ALA A 102 39.45 -30.53 5.69
C ALA A 102 40.01 -31.73 6.48
N ALA A 103 39.38 -32.92 6.38
CA ALA A 103 39.83 -34.16 7.01
C ALA A 103 40.84 -34.96 6.15
N ALA A 104 41.14 -34.54 4.92
CA ALA A 104 42.02 -35.25 3.98
C ALA A 104 43.51 -35.15 4.38
N LYS A 105 43.91 -35.90 5.41
CA LYS A 105 45.31 -36.12 5.80
C LYS A 105 46.03 -37.06 4.82
N SER A 106 46.14 -36.65 3.56
CA SER A 106 46.93 -37.35 2.55
C SER A 106 48.43 -37.16 2.83
N ALA A 107 49.22 -38.22 2.62
CA ALA A 107 50.68 -38.18 2.72
C ALA A 107 51.28 -37.54 1.45
N GLY A 108 51.11 -36.22 1.30
CA GLY A 108 51.60 -35.44 0.17
C GLY A 108 50.96 -34.04 0.14
N ALA A 109 51.51 -33.13 -0.67
CA ALA A 109 50.87 -31.84 -0.92
C ALA A 109 49.54 -32.09 -1.65
N PRO A 110 48.39 -31.61 -1.12
CA PRO A 110 47.11 -31.87 -1.73
C PRO A 110 46.95 -31.14 -3.09
N PRO A 111 46.20 -31.74 -4.04
CA PRO A 111 45.83 -31.07 -5.28
C PRO A 111 44.93 -29.86 -5.03
N GLY A 112 45.09 -28.81 -5.82
CA GLY A 112 44.28 -27.59 -5.84
C GLY A 112 44.75 -26.50 -4.88
N VAL A 113 43.80 -25.71 -4.42
CA VAL A 113 44.02 -24.64 -3.43
C VAL A 113 43.75 -25.18 -2.04
N THR A 114 44.54 -24.76 -1.05
CA THR A 114 44.26 -24.98 0.37
C THR A 114 44.41 -23.70 1.17
N ILE A 115 43.62 -23.60 2.23
CA ILE A 115 43.64 -22.52 3.22
C ILE A 115 44.19 -23.11 4.52
N ALA A 116 45.30 -22.60 5.02
CA ALA A 116 45.81 -22.98 6.34
C ALA A 116 45.03 -22.26 7.46
N GLY A 117 45.21 -22.70 8.72
CA GLY A 117 44.53 -22.09 9.88
C GLY A 117 44.86 -20.62 10.13
N ASP A 118 45.95 -20.10 9.53
CA ASP A 118 46.33 -18.69 9.52
C ASP A 118 45.87 -17.95 8.24
N GLY A 119 44.93 -18.51 7.47
CA GLY A 119 44.42 -17.92 6.24
C GLY A 119 45.43 -17.86 5.09
N SER A 120 46.64 -18.44 5.22
CA SER A 120 47.58 -18.51 4.12
C SER A 120 47.08 -19.46 3.03
N LEU A 121 47.24 -19.04 1.77
CA LEU A 121 46.85 -19.81 0.59
C LEU A 121 48.07 -20.53 0.01
N SER A 122 47.92 -21.82 -0.27
CA SER A 122 48.87 -22.56 -1.10
C SER A 122 48.11 -23.25 -2.24
N ALA A 123 48.73 -23.31 -3.43
CA ALA A 123 48.13 -23.85 -4.63
C ALA A 123 49.08 -24.81 -5.34
N THR A 124 48.55 -25.90 -5.87
CA THR A 124 49.23 -26.82 -6.79
C THR A 124 48.54 -26.82 -8.15
N SER A 125 49.26 -27.17 -9.22
CA SER A 125 48.81 -26.95 -10.60
C SER A 125 47.62 -27.79 -11.08
N ALA A 126 47.16 -28.77 -10.29
CA ALA A 126 46.05 -29.65 -10.64
C ALA A 126 44.94 -29.54 -9.57
N PRO A 127 43.68 -29.23 -9.93
CA PRO A 127 42.58 -29.20 -8.98
C PRO A 127 42.26 -30.61 -8.45
N PRO A 128 41.65 -30.74 -7.25
CA PRO A 128 41.17 -32.03 -6.76
C PRO A 128 40.13 -32.64 -7.70
N ALA A 129 40.08 -33.97 -7.75
CA ALA A 129 38.99 -34.67 -8.42
C ALA A 129 37.66 -34.45 -7.67
N ARG A 130 36.52 -34.53 -8.37
CA ARG A 130 35.17 -34.33 -7.80
C ARG A 130 34.90 -35.13 -6.51
N ALA A 131 35.39 -36.36 -6.43
CA ALA A 131 35.24 -37.23 -5.24
C ALA A 131 36.20 -36.90 -4.07
N GLN A 132 37.10 -35.94 -4.27
CA GLN A 132 38.11 -35.43 -3.32
C GLN A 132 37.91 -33.93 -3.08
N HIS A 133 36.69 -33.43 -3.29
CA HIS A 133 36.30 -32.04 -3.20
C HIS A 133 34.90 -31.95 -2.59
N ASP A 134 34.74 -31.17 -1.53
CA ASP A 134 33.46 -30.87 -0.88
C ASP A 134 33.24 -29.35 -0.69
N THR A 135 34.22 -28.51 -1.03
CA THR A 135 34.26 -27.11 -0.63
C THR A 135 34.85 -26.22 -1.73
N ASP A 136 34.09 -25.22 -2.20
CA ASP A 136 34.56 -24.20 -3.15
C ASP A 136 34.86 -22.88 -2.43
N LEU A 137 36.06 -22.32 -2.64
CA LEU A 137 36.43 -20.96 -2.25
C LEU A 137 36.14 -19.99 -3.40
N ILE A 138 35.40 -18.92 -3.15
CA ILE A 138 35.08 -17.87 -4.12
C ILE A 138 35.72 -16.54 -3.70
N ASP A 139 36.44 -15.86 -4.60
CA ASP A 139 36.81 -14.43 -4.42
C ASP A 139 35.77 -13.57 -5.15
N ILE A 140 34.90 -12.92 -4.37
CA ILE A 140 33.89 -11.97 -4.88
C ILE A 140 34.44 -10.53 -4.98
N GLY A 141 35.70 -10.33 -4.57
CA GLY A 141 36.41 -9.06 -4.63
C GLY A 141 35.89 -8.02 -3.63
N LYS A 142 36.30 -6.77 -3.83
CA LYS A 142 35.78 -5.65 -3.03
C LYS A 142 34.44 -5.16 -3.59
N VAL A 143 33.38 -5.23 -2.79
CA VAL A 143 32.06 -4.71 -3.10
C VAL A 143 31.97 -3.21 -2.74
N SER A 144 31.31 -2.40 -3.57
CA SER A 144 31.10 -0.97 -3.31
C SER A 144 30.27 -0.74 -2.04
N GLN A 145 30.52 0.37 -1.32
CA GLN A 145 29.70 0.81 -0.19
C GLN A 145 28.24 1.13 -0.56
N THR A 146 27.92 1.26 -1.85
CA THR A 146 26.54 1.45 -2.37
C THR A 146 25.85 0.16 -2.80
N SER A 147 26.53 -0.99 -2.74
CA SER A 147 26.02 -2.29 -3.19
C SER A 147 26.10 -3.35 -2.08
N ARG A 148 25.47 -4.49 -2.30
CA ARG A 148 25.65 -5.73 -1.53
C ARG A 148 25.48 -6.92 -2.46
N VAL A 149 26.04 -8.07 -2.08
CA VAL A 149 25.73 -9.33 -2.78
C VAL A 149 24.47 -9.92 -2.16
N SER A 150 23.45 -10.22 -2.98
CA SER A 150 22.17 -10.78 -2.51
C SER A 150 22.04 -12.29 -2.71
N ALA A 151 22.77 -12.85 -3.68
CA ALA A 151 22.78 -14.27 -3.96
C ALA A 151 24.01 -14.66 -4.79
N LEU A 152 24.25 -15.97 -4.87
CA LEU A 152 25.09 -16.60 -5.88
C LEU A 152 24.20 -17.49 -6.76
N LEU A 153 24.35 -17.42 -8.08
CA LEU A 153 23.77 -18.38 -9.02
C LEU A 153 24.84 -19.42 -9.38
N VAL A 154 24.47 -20.70 -9.26
CA VAL A 154 25.33 -21.84 -9.54
C VAL A 154 24.86 -22.55 -10.80
N HIS A 155 25.50 -22.25 -11.93
CA HIS A 155 25.18 -22.89 -13.19
C HIS A 155 25.83 -24.27 -13.25
N LEU A 156 25.02 -25.33 -13.20
CA LEU A 156 25.49 -26.70 -13.17
C LEU A 156 25.64 -27.31 -14.57
N ARG A 157 26.74 -28.03 -14.77
CA ARG A 157 26.98 -28.86 -15.96
C ARG A 157 26.27 -30.21 -15.87
N ASP A 158 26.11 -30.80 -14.66
CA ASP A 158 25.34 -32.04 -14.48
C ASP A 158 23.94 -31.92 -15.08
N ASP A 159 23.44 -32.96 -15.74
CA ASP A 159 22.03 -33.04 -16.15
C ASP A 159 21.10 -33.52 -15.04
N ASN A 160 21.65 -34.12 -13.98
CA ASN A 160 20.91 -34.50 -12.78
C ASN A 160 21.78 -34.29 -11.55
N TYR A 161 21.41 -33.33 -10.72
CA TYR A 161 22.03 -33.05 -9.44
C TYR A 161 21.00 -32.53 -8.44
N GLN A 162 21.10 -32.99 -7.19
CA GLN A 162 20.42 -32.41 -6.06
C GLN A 162 21.33 -32.50 -4.83
N GLY A 163 21.55 -31.39 -4.15
CA GLY A 163 22.36 -31.38 -2.93
C GLY A 163 22.24 -30.08 -2.13
N ARG A 164 22.43 -30.19 -0.82
CA ARG A 164 22.50 -29.04 0.08
C ARG A 164 23.88 -28.39 0.02
N VAL A 165 23.88 -27.07 0.17
CA VAL A 165 25.09 -26.25 0.25
C VAL A 165 24.97 -25.29 1.43
N SER A 166 26.00 -25.27 2.28
CA SER A 166 26.15 -24.25 3.32
C SER A 166 27.18 -23.21 2.90
N VAL A 167 26.87 -21.93 3.05
CA VAL A 167 27.76 -20.81 2.70
C VAL A 167 28.24 -20.11 3.96
N GLU A 168 29.55 -19.93 4.03
CA GLU A 168 30.21 -19.05 5.00
C GLU A 168 30.91 -17.90 4.26
N ALA A 169 31.14 -16.80 4.95
CA ALA A 169 31.80 -15.61 4.42
C ALA A 169 32.98 -15.18 5.30
N SER A 170 34.00 -14.58 4.68
CA SER A 170 35.19 -14.05 5.36
C SER A 170 35.82 -12.90 4.58
N ASP A 171 36.46 -11.97 5.28
CA ASP A 171 37.30 -10.93 4.67
C ASP A 171 38.80 -11.26 4.68
N ASP A 172 39.22 -12.21 5.53
CA ASP A 172 40.62 -12.52 5.82
C ASP A 172 40.99 -14.01 5.70
N LEU A 173 40.04 -14.84 5.25
CA LEU A 173 40.14 -16.31 5.13
C LEU A 173 40.30 -17.07 6.48
N ARG A 174 40.28 -16.35 7.61
CA ARG A 174 40.46 -16.91 8.97
C ARG A 174 39.14 -16.93 9.73
N HIS A 175 38.47 -15.79 9.78
CA HIS A 175 37.23 -15.61 10.50
C HIS A 175 36.06 -15.86 9.55
N TRP A 176 35.42 -17.00 9.70
CA TRP A 176 34.27 -17.43 8.90
C TRP A 176 32.99 -17.24 9.69
N GLN A 177 31.99 -16.63 9.06
CA GLN A 177 30.64 -16.45 9.60
C GLN A 177 29.61 -17.07 8.66
N PRO A 178 28.49 -17.63 9.16
CA PRO A 178 27.39 -18.08 8.31
C PRO A 178 26.91 -16.96 7.37
N ALA A 179 26.55 -17.31 6.14
CA ALA A 179 26.18 -16.35 5.11
C ALA A 179 24.93 -16.74 4.30
N GLY A 180 24.50 -18.00 4.38
CA GLY A 180 23.31 -18.55 3.75
C GLY A 180 23.38 -20.08 3.66
N ASP A 181 22.23 -20.73 3.55
CA ASP A 181 22.11 -22.17 3.29
C ASP A 181 21.08 -22.38 2.17
N ALA A 182 21.32 -23.33 1.27
CA ALA A 182 20.42 -23.61 0.16
C ALA A 182 20.41 -25.09 -0.24
N GLN A 183 19.44 -25.42 -1.09
CA GLN A 183 19.42 -26.65 -1.87
C GLN A 183 19.55 -26.28 -3.35
N VAL A 184 20.57 -26.83 -4.00
CA VAL A 184 20.77 -26.67 -5.44
C VAL A 184 20.21 -27.91 -6.13
N LEU A 185 19.42 -27.68 -7.18
CA LEU A 185 18.74 -28.71 -7.96
C LEU A 185 18.94 -28.41 -9.45
N LYS A 186 19.25 -29.44 -10.24
CA LYS A 186 19.09 -29.42 -11.70
C LYS A 186 18.66 -30.81 -12.17
N VAL A 187 17.56 -30.87 -12.93
CA VAL A 187 17.07 -32.11 -13.55
C VAL A 187 16.67 -31.80 -14.99
N SER A 188 17.43 -32.34 -15.94
CA SER A 188 17.14 -32.37 -17.37
C SER A 188 16.42 -33.67 -17.73
N TYR A 189 15.22 -33.59 -18.32
CA TYR A 189 14.51 -34.76 -18.84
C TYR A 189 13.75 -34.40 -20.12
N ASN A 190 13.91 -35.24 -21.15
CA ASN A 190 13.17 -35.15 -22.42
C ASN A 190 13.21 -33.75 -23.09
N GLY A 191 14.34 -33.04 -22.98
CA GLY A 191 14.55 -31.69 -23.53
C GLY A 191 14.02 -30.53 -22.67
N SER A 192 13.49 -30.81 -21.47
CA SER A 192 13.11 -29.80 -20.47
C SER A 192 14.07 -29.83 -19.27
N THR A 193 14.35 -28.68 -18.66
CA THR A 193 15.22 -28.59 -17.47
C THR A 193 14.48 -27.88 -16.32
N LEU A 194 14.45 -28.51 -15.16
CA LEU A 194 14.09 -27.91 -13.88
C LEU A 194 15.37 -27.55 -13.14
N SER A 195 15.59 -26.26 -12.83
CA SER A 195 16.71 -25.81 -11.99
C SER A 195 16.26 -24.95 -10.81
N GLN A 196 17.00 -25.09 -9.71
CA GLN A 196 17.10 -24.13 -8.63
C GLN A 196 18.61 -23.96 -8.37
N ASP A 197 19.18 -22.94 -8.98
CA ASP A 197 20.61 -22.60 -9.02
C ASP A 197 20.99 -21.49 -8.04
N ARG A 198 20.00 -20.74 -7.56
CA ARG A 198 20.18 -19.55 -6.73
C ARG A 198 20.29 -19.85 -5.24
N ILE A 199 21.42 -19.48 -4.66
CA ILE A 199 21.73 -19.51 -3.22
C ILE A 199 21.54 -18.10 -2.66
N GLU A 200 20.54 -17.91 -1.79
CA GLU A 200 20.36 -16.61 -1.11
C GLU A 200 21.47 -16.37 -0.09
N LEU A 201 21.90 -15.11 0.00
CA LEU A 201 22.89 -14.65 0.97
C LEU A 201 22.29 -13.53 1.82
N ASP A 202 22.72 -13.42 3.08
CA ASP A 202 22.20 -12.45 4.07
C ASP A 202 22.57 -10.97 3.79
N GLY A 203 22.78 -10.61 2.51
CA GLY A 203 23.02 -9.24 2.06
C GLY A 203 24.38 -8.69 2.48
N MET A 204 25.36 -9.56 2.69
CA MET A 204 26.64 -9.23 3.33
C MET A 204 27.66 -8.57 2.38
N ARG A 205 28.75 -8.09 2.98
CA ARG A 205 29.88 -7.42 2.35
C ARG A 205 31.20 -8.06 2.77
N ALA A 206 31.37 -9.31 2.38
CA ALA A 206 32.64 -10.03 2.54
C ALA A 206 33.44 -10.00 1.23
N ARG A 207 34.73 -10.29 1.30
CA ARG A 207 35.58 -10.53 0.13
C ARG A 207 35.54 -11.97 -0.37
N TYR A 208 35.43 -12.94 0.53
CA TYR A 208 35.50 -14.37 0.23
C TYR A 208 34.25 -15.09 0.69
N LEU A 209 33.79 -16.06 -0.11
CA LEU A 209 32.76 -17.03 0.28
C LEU A 209 33.36 -18.44 0.26
N ARG A 210 32.91 -19.28 1.18
CA ARG A 210 33.20 -20.72 1.23
C ARG A 210 31.88 -21.46 1.10
N LEU A 211 31.67 -22.10 -0.04
CA LEU A 211 30.56 -23.02 -0.26
C LEU A 211 31.00 -24.41 0.17
N ARG A 212 30.19 -25.12 0.94
CA ARG A 212 30.43 -26.52 1.26
C ARG A 212 29.24 -27.38 0.84
N TRP A 213 29.49 -28.30 -0.08
CA TRP A 213 28.56 -29.25 -0.67
C TRP A 213 28.35 -30.43 0.28
N LEU A 214 27.21 -30.45 0.98
CA LEU A 214 26.95 -31.42 2.06
C LEU A 214 26.59 -32.82 1.55
N ASP A 215 26.09 -32.91 0.32
CA ASP A 215 25.62 -34.15 -0.31
C ASP A 215 26.48 -34.55 -1.54
N GLY A 216 27.72 -34.05 -1.58
CA GLY A 216 28.68 -34.26 -2.68
C GLY A 216 28.70 -33.10 -3.67
N ALA A 217 29.90 -32.70 -4.12
CA ALA A 217 30.07 -31.58 -5.03
C ALA A 217 29.51 -31.87 -6.44
N PRO A 218 28.92 -30.88 -7.13
CA PRO A 218 28.53 -30.98 -8.53
C PRO A 218 29.69 -30.64 -9.49
N TYR A 219 29.49 -30.84 -10.80
CA TYR A 219 30.22 -30.15 -11.84
C TYR A 219 29.62 -28.74 -12.03
N VAL A 220 30.21 -27.75 -11.38
CA VAL A 220 29.92 -26.33 -11.64
C VAL A 220 30.48 -25.93 -13.01
N ASP A 221 29.65 -25.32 -13.86
CA ASP A 221 30.05 -24.77 -15.15
C ASP A 221 30.51 -23.31 -15.01
N SER A 222 29.72 -22.51 -14.28
CA SER A 222 30.04 -21.12 -13.94
C SER A 222 29.31 -20.67 -12.67
N LEU A 223 29.79 -19.56 -12.09
CA LEU A 223 29.21 -18.90 -10.92
C LEU A 223 29.04 -17.41 -11.20
N ASP A 224 27.86 -16.88 -10.92
CA ASP A 224 27.55 -15.45 -10.94
C ASP A 224 27.13 -14.97 -9.55
N MET A 225 27.57 -13.78 -9.15
CA MET A 225 27.01 -13.11 -7.97
C MET A 225 25.96 -12.08 -8.38
N GLU A 226 24.84 -12.02 -7.66
CA GLU A 226 23.88 -10.93 -7.77
C GLU A 226 24.34 -9.72 -6.96
N MET A 227 24.68 -8.63 -7.64
CA MET A 227 24.90 -7.35 -6.99
C MET A 227 23.63 -6.50 -6.99
N GLN A 228 23.10 -6.25 -5.79
CA GLN A 228 21.96 -5.36 -5.58
C GLN A 228 22.46 -3.99 -5.08
N VAL A 229 22.05 -2.91 -5.76
CA VAL A 229 22.24 -1.54 -5.27
C VAL A 229 21.38 -1.34 -4.02
N VAL A 230 21.97 -0.84 -2.94
CA VAL A 230 21.26 -0.48 -1.71
C VAL A 230 20.60 0.88 -1.93
N ALA A 231 19.29 0.89 -2.15
CA ALA A 231 18.53 2.12 -2.31
C ALA A 231 18.57 2.95 -1.02
N ALA A 232 19.19 4.13 -1.09
CA ALA A 232 19.25 5.07 0.02
C ALA A 232 17.92 5.82 0.16
N GLY A 233 16.99 5.26 0.93
CA GLY A 233 15.74 5.92 1.29
C GLY A 233 14.92 5.10 2.28
N PRO A 234 14.07 5.75 3.10
CA PRO A 234 13.15 5.05 4.00
C PRO A 234 12.05 4.35 3.18
N THR A 235 12.37 3.18 2.64
CA THR A 235 11.35 2.28 2.09
C THR A 235 10.60 1.68 3.26
N GLN A 236 9.47 2.30 3.62
CA GLN A 236 8.53 1.72 4.59
C GLN A 236 7.91 0.48 3.95
N ARG A 237 8.60 -0.65 4.13
CA ARG A 237 8.20 -1.95 3.65
C ARG A 237 6.97 -2.37 4.44
N THR A 238 5.79 -2.20 3.86
CA THR A 238 4.60 -2.88 4.35
C THR A 238 4.79 -4.38 4.19
N ASP A 239 4.66 -5.10 5.30
CA ASP A 239 4.75 -6.56 5.28
C ASP A 239 3.62 -7.18 4.48
N ARG A 240 3.91 -8.32 3.89
CA ARG A 240 2.98 -9.07 3.06
C ARG A 240 1.92 -9.74 3.93
N MET A 241 0.66 -9.39 3.71
CA MET A 241 -0.47 -10.14 4.27
C MET A 241 -0.79 -11.34 3.36
N TRP A 242 -1.33 -12.39 3.96
CA TRP A 242 -1.66 -13.64 3.29
C TRP A 242 -3.11 -14.06 3.56
N ARG A 243 -3.78 -14.55 2.52
CA ARG A 243 -5.04 -15.29 2.63
C ARG A 243 -4.71 -16.76 2.42
N GLU A 244 -4.61 -17.45 3.54
CA GLU A 244 -4.23 -18.86 3.62
C GLU A 244 -5.40 -19.81 3.30
N GLY A 245 -5.10 -21.08 3.08
CA GLY A 245 -6.10 -22.16 3.04
C GLY A 245 -7.07 -22.09 1.87
N ILE A 246 -6.72 -21.42 0.77
CA ILE A 246 -7.58 -21.32 -0.41
C ILE A 246 -7.62 -22.68 -1.10
N VAL A 247 -8.75 -23.38 -1.03
CA VAL A 247 -8.97 -24.66 -1.72
C VAL A 247 -9.30 -24.41 -3.19
N ALA A 248 -8.52 -25.00 -4.10
CA ALA A 248 -8.85 -25.04 -5.52
C ALA A 248 -9.65 -26.30 -5.86
N HIS A 249 -10.71 -26.12 -6.63
CA HIS A 249 -11.67 -27.15 -7.00
C HIS A 249 -11.40 -27.60 -8.44
N ALA A 250 -11.37 -28.91 -8.69
CA ALA A 250 -11.14 -29.45 -10.02
C ALA A 250 -12.22 -28.99 -11.02
N GLY A 251 -11.80 -28.67 -12.23
CA GLY A 251 -12.64 -28.28 -13.35
C GLY A 251 -13.28 -29.46 -14.09
N LEU A 252 -14.02 -29.13 -15.16
CA LEU A 252 -14.58 -30.13 -16.06
C LEU A 252 -13.50 -30.82 -16.92
N LYS A 253 -12.38 -30.15 -17.18
CA LYS A 253 -11.24 -30.71 -17.91
C LYS A 253 -10.14 -31.15 -16.94
N PRO A 254 -9.46 -32.29 -17.21
CA PRO A 254 -8.28 -32.68 -16.46
C PRO A 254 -7.24 -31.55 -16.41
N GLY A 255 -6.68 -31.29 -15.23
CA GLY A 255 -5.67 -30.25 -15.02
C GLY A 255 -6.21 -28.83 -14.80
N GLU A 256 -7.51 -28.56 -14.98
CA GLU A 256 -8.09 -27.28 -14.56
C GLU A 256 -8.42 -27.29 -13.07
N TYR A 257 -8.04 -26.24 -12.35
CA TYR A 257 -8.37 -26.01 -10.94
C TYR A 257 -8.83 -24.57 -10.73
N PHE A 258 -10.03 -24.37 -10.19
CA PHE A 258 -10.65 -23.05 -9.99
C PHE A 258 -10.63 -22.66 -8.50
N PHE A 259 -10.30 -21.40 -8.23
CA PHE A 259 -10.36 -20.84 -6.87
C PHE A 259 -10.84 -19.39 -6.87
N ASN A 260 -11.26 -18.92 -5.70
CA ASN A 260 -11.76 -17.56 -5.50
C ASN A 260 -11.03 -16.90 -4.32
N THR A 261 -10.48 -15.70 -4.54
CA THR A 261 -9.78 -14.91 -3.51
C THR A 261 -10.73 -14.31 -2.48
N GLY A 262 -12.06 -14.33 -2.70
CA GLY A 262 -13.07 -13.93 -1.71
C GLY A 262 -13.15 -12.43 -1.43
N GLY A 263 -12.44 -11.61 -2.21
CA GLY A 263 -12.30 -10.16 -2.04
C GLY A 263 -11.39 -9.60 -3.11
N ALA A 264 -11.38 -8.29 -3.29
CA ALA A 264 -10.57 -7.63 -4.33
C ALA A 264 -9.16 -7.30 -3.82
N TYR A 265 -8.45 -8.34 -3.33
CA TYR A 265 -7.07 -8.22 -2.84
C TYR A 265 -6.11 -7.94 -4.00
N PRO A 266 -5.16 -6.99 -3.90
CA PRO A 266 -4.15 -6.76 -4.94
C PRO A 266 -3.04 -7.82 -4.84
N VAL A 267 -3.36 -9.05 -5.23
CA VAL A 267 -2.48 -10.23 -5.15
C VAL A 267 -1.26 -10.01 -6.03
N ASP A 268 -0.07 -10.08 -5.42
CA ASP A 268 1.23 -9.97 -6.10
C ASP A 268 2.10 -11.22 -5.89
N ARG A 269 1.68 -12.16 -5.00
CA ARG A 269 2.32 -13.47 -4.81
C ARG A 269 1.29 -14.58 -4.66
N LEU A 270 1.55 -15.74 -5.27
CA LEU A 270 0.82 -16.97 -5.03
C LEU A 270 1.77 -18.05 -4.47
N ARG A 271 1.40 -18.67 -3.35
CA ARG A 271 2.00 -19.92 -2.88
C ARG A 271 1.07 -21.05 -3.27
N LEU A 272 1.54 -21.98 -4.11
CA LEU A 272 0.81 -23.20 -4.46
C LEU A 272 1.38 -24.36 -3.65
N ASN A 273 0.53 -25.12 -2.97
CA ASN A 273 0.91 -26.29 -2.20
C ASN A 273 0.44 -27.55 -2.93
N LEU A 274 1.38 -28.32 -3.49
CA LEU A 274 1.05 -29.53 -4.26
C LEU A 274 0.65 -30.69 -3.34
N PRO A 275 -0.42 -31.45 -3.67
CA PRO A 275 -0.97 -32.46 -2.76
C PRO A 275 -0.03 -33.65 -2.56
N GLN A 276 0.73 -34.04 -3.59
CA GLN A 276 1.65 -35.19 -3.54
C GLN A 276 3.13 -34.74 -3.54
N PRO A 277 4.01 -35.47 -2.84
CA PRO A 277 5.45 -35.37 -3.05
C PRO A 277 5.82 -35.98 -4.42
N ASN A 278 7.06 -35.76 -4.86
CA ASN A 278 7.63 -36.21 -6.14
C ASN A 278 6.78 -35.82 -7.36
N THR A 279 6.17 -34.64 -7.31
CA THR A 279 5.35 -34.07 -8.39
C THR A 279 6.12 -32.96 -9.11
N VAL A 280 6.08 -32.96 -10.45
CA VAL A 280 6.57 -31.86 -11.31
C VAL A 280 5.57 -31.66 -12.44
N ALA A 281 5.06 -30.43 -12.60
CA ALA A 281 4.13 -30.11 -13.68
C ALA A 281 4.25 -28.65 -14.12
N LEU A 282 4.14 -28.42 -15.44
CA LEU A 282 3.99 -27.06 -15.97
C LEU A 282 2.56 -26.58 -15.72
N ALA A 283 2.41 -25.34 -15.27
CA ALA A 283 1.12 -24.72 -15.02
C ALA A 283 1.05 -23.29 -15.56
N VAL A 284 -0.16 -22.85 -15.90
CA VAL A 284 -0.46 -21.47 -16.26
C VAL A 284 -1.61 -20.97 -15.39
N VAL A 285 -1.41 -19.81 -14.77
CA VAL A 285 -2.38 -19.15 -13.91
C VAL A 285 -3.14 -18.10 -14.72
N TYR A 286 -4.46 -18.15 -14.62
CA TYR A 286 -5.40 -17.21 -15.23
C TYR A 286 -6.25 -16.52 -14.16
N SER A 287 -6.64 -15.28 -14.44
CA SER A 287 -7.60 -14.49 -13.66
C SER A 287 -8.74 -13.97 -14.53
N ARG A 288 -9.81 -13.49 -13.89
CA ARG A 288 -10.85 -12.67 -14.54
C ARG A 288 -11.63 -11.80 -13.55
N THR A 289 -12.06 -10.64 -14.02
CA THR A 289 -12.79 -9.62 -13.25
C THR A 289 -14.18 -10.06 -12.77
N GLY A 290 -14.85 -10.95 -13.51
CA GLY A 290 -16.21 -11.42 -13.22
C GLY A 290 -16.56 -12.73 -13.91
N LEU A 291 -17.74 -13.28 -13.61
CA LEU A 291 -18.16 -14.60 -14.10
C LEU A 291 -18.41 -14.65 -15.62
N GLU A 292 -18.75 -13.53 -16.23
CA GLU A 292 -18.94 -13.38 -17.69
C GLU A 292 -17.69 -12.88 -18.42
N ALA A 293 -16.65 -12.49 -17.68
CA ALA A 293 -15.42 -11.98 -18.28
C ALA A 293 -14.56 -13.13 -18.87
N PRO A 294 -13.84 -12.88 -19.97
CA PRO A 294 -12.88 -13.84 -20.50
C PRO A 294 -11.72 -14.06 -19.52
N TRP A 295 -11.17 -15.28 -19.53
CA TRP A 295 -9.96 -15.59 -18.77
C TRP A 295 -8.74 -14.89 -19.37
N ARG A 296 -8.00 -14.16 -18.53
CA ARG A 296 -6.74 -13.50 -18.85
C ARG A 296 -5.58 -14.31 -18.29
N GLU A 297 -4.51 -14.49 -19.06
CA GLU A 297 -3.29 -15.12 -18.57
C GLU A 297 -2.53 -14.16 -17.65
N VAL A 298 -2.08 -14.67 -16.49
CA VAL A 298 -1.36 -13.89 -15.48
C VAL A 298 0.12 -14.26 -15.47
N VAL A 299 0.42 -15.56 -15.38
CA VAL A 299 1.80 -16.08 -15.28
C VAL A 299 1.86 -17.58 -15.57
N GLY A 300 2.89 -18.02 -16.30
CA GLY A 300 3.29 -19.43 -16.41
C GLY A 300 4.34 -19.79 -15.37
N ALA A 301 4.23 -20.96 -14.75
CA ALA A 301 5.15 -21.43 -13.71
C ALA A 301 5.36 -22.96 -13.79
N MET A 302 6.57 -23.41 -13.50
CA MET A 302 6.86 -24.82 -13.27
C MET A 302 6.65 -25.13 -11.79
N LEU A 303 5.63 -25.93 -11.49
CA LEU A 303 5.28 -26.35 -10.14
C LEU A 303 6.03 -27.64 -9.82
N PHE A 304 6.65 -27.71 -8.65
CA PHE A 304 7.29 -28.92 -8.18
C PHE A 304 7.17 -29.08 -6.65
N ARG A 305 7.17 -30.33 -6.22
CA ARG A 305 7.32 -30.75 -4.83
C ARG A 305 8.08 -32.05 -4.85
N LEU A 306 9.36 -32.03 -4.49
CA LEU A 306 10.29 -33.14 -4.58
C LEU A 306 10.77 -33.55 -3.19
N HIS A 307 10.91 -34.84 -2.95
CA HIS A 307 11.36 -35.37 -1.67
C HIS A 307 12.62 -36.24 -1.88
N ASN A 308 13.69 -35.93 -1.16
CA ASN A 308 14.95 -36.67 -1.22
C ASN A 308 15.44 -36.95 0.22
N GLY A 309 15.44 -38.22 0.60
CA GLY A 309 15.85 -38.69 1.91
C GLY A 309 14.98 -38.13 3.04
N ALA A 310 15.51 -37.15 3.78
CA ALA A 310 14.81 -36.47 4.87
C ALA A 310 14.34 -35.05 4.51
N VAL A 311 14.57 -34.61 3.27
CA VAL A 311 14.43 -33.21 2.86
C VAL A 311 13.36 -33.09 1.78
N GLU A 312 12.45 -32.13 1.97
CA GLU A 312 11.43 -31.77 0.99
C GLU A 312 11.72 -30.39 0.42
N GLN A 313 11.60 -30.27 -0.91
CA GLN A 313 11.82 -29.05 -1.67
C GLN A 313 10.56 -28.77 -2.50
N SER A 314 10.01 -27.57 -2.37
CA SER A 314 8.78 -27.15 -3.06
C SER A 314 9.03 -25.92 -3.93
N ASN A 315 8.09 -25.61 -4.82
CA ASN A 315 8.14 -24.42 -5.66
C ASN A 315 8.33 -23.13 -4.81
N PRO A 316 9.11 -22.16 -5.32
CA PRO A 316 9.14 -20.83 -4.74
C PRO A 316 7.76 -20.14 -4.86
N LEU A 317 7.63 -18.96 -4.26
CA LEU A 317 6.46 -18.10 -4.46
C LEU A 317 6.37 -17.68 -5.92
N VAL A 318 5.21 -17.87 -6.55
CA VAL A 318 4.95 -17.37 -7.90
C VAL A 318 4.73 -15.87 -7.82
N GLU A 319 5.53 -15.11 -8.57
CA GLU A 319 5.43 -13.65 -8.64
C GLU A 319 4.49 -13.21 -9.77
N LEU A 320 3.70 -12.17 -9.52
CA LEU A 320 2.81 -11.58 -10.51
C LEU A 320 2.70 -10.05 -10.32
N THR A 321 2.36 -9.36 -11.41
CA THR A 321 1.88 -7.96 -11.34
C THR A 321 0.62 -7.92 -10.48
N PRO A 322 0.47 -6.94 -9.55
CA PRO A 322 -0.68 -6.87 -8.66
C PRO A 322 -2.02 -6.99 -9.40
N ASP A 323 -2.80 -8.01 -9.06
CA ASP A 323 -4.10 -8.32 -9.67
C ASP A 323 -5.18 -8.35 -8.59
N THR A 324 -6.32 -7.71 -8.87
CA THR A 324 -7.45 -7.56 -7.94
C THR A 324 -8.65 -8.45 -8.30
N ASP A 325 -8.49 -9.28 -9.33
CA ASP A 325 -9.50 -10.23 -9.77
C ASP A 325 -9.88 -11.23 -8.67
N ARG A 326 -11.17 -11.57 -8.63
CA ARG A 326 -11.72 -12.51 -7.64
C ARG A 326 -11.68 -13.96 -8.11
N GLN A 327 -11.77 -14.18 -9.41
CA GLN A 327 -11.91 -15.52 -10.00
C GLN A 327 -10.58 -15.94 -10.63
N TRP A 328 -10.08 -17.10 -10.23
CA TRP A 328 -8.78 -17.61 -10.65
C TRP A 328 -8.88 -19.05 -11.15
N ARG A 329 -8.01 -19.41 -12.09
CA ARG A 329 -7.87 -20.77 -12.63
C ARG A 329 -6.40 -21.10 -12.82
N VAL A 330 -5.97 -22.22 -12.25
CA VAL A 330 -4.70 -22.87 -12.62
C VAL A 330 -5.00 -23.93 -13.66
N VAL A 331 -4.26 -23.94 -14.77
CA VAL A 331 -4.30 -25.00 -15.78
C VAL A 331 -2.96 -25.72 -15.75
N VAL A 332 -2.96 -27.00 -15.40
CA VAL A 332 -1.78 -27.85 -15.27
C VAL A 332 -1.68 -28.79 -16.46
N ASP A 333 -0.48 -28.95 -17.02
CA ASP A 333 -0.20 -29.94 -18.05
C ASP A 333 -0.25 -31.37 -17.47
N THR A 334 -1.25 -32.14 -17.89
CA THR A 334 -1.48 -33.51 -17.40
C THR A 334 -0.71 -34.58 -18.16
N ARG A 335 0.03 -34.24 -19.23
CA ARG A 335 0.77 -35.22 -20.07
C ARG A 335 1.80 -36.02 -19.27
N ASN A 336 2.37 -35.42 -18.22
CA ASN A 336 3.36 -36.04 -17.33
C ASN A 336 2.77 -36.46 -15.97
N GLY A 337 1.44 -36.71 -15.88
CA GLY A 337 0.76 -37.14 -14.66
C GLY A 337 0.09 -36.03 -13.83
N GLY A 338 0.35 -34.76 -14.15
CA GLY A 338 -0.30 -33.61 -13.51
C GLY A 338 0.06 -33.48 -12.02
N LEU A 339 -0.94 -33.27 -11.16
CA LEU A 339 -0.76 -33.12 -9.70
C LEU A 339 -1.05 -34.38 -8.87
N GLY A 340 -1.33 -35.51 -9.53
CA GLY A 340 -1.77 -36.74 -8.85
C GLY A 340 -3.13 -36.60 -8.15
N THR A 341 -3.32 -37.35 -7.06
CA THR A 341 -4.55 -37.34 -6.24
C THR A 341 -4.42 -36.41 -5.03
N GLY A 342 -5.51 -35.74 -4.70
CA GLY A 342 -5.61 -34.82 -3.55
C GLY A 342 -6.07 -33.44 -3.97
N THR A 343 -5.90 -32.46 -3.08
CA THR A 343 -6.43 -31.10 -3.24
C THR A 343 -5.29 -30.09 -3.36
N LEU A 344 -5.26 -29.34 -4.46
CA LEU A 344 -4.41 -28.17 -4.60
C LEU A 344 -4.90 -27.08 -3.62
N THR A 345 -4.03 -26.65 -2.71
CA THR A 345 -4.31 -25.50 -1.83
C THR A 345 -3.37 -24.36 -2.14
N LEU A 346 -3.84 -23.13 -1.94
CA LEU A 346 -3.09 -21.92 -2.24
C LEU A 346 -3.11 -20.94 -1.07
N ALA A 347 -2.09 -20.08 -1.03
CA ALA A 347 -2.12 -18.82 -0.30
C ALA A 347 -1.96 -17.65 -1.27
N ALA A 348 -2.82 -16.64 -1.15
CA ALA A 348 -2.72 -15.41 -1.92
C ALA A 348 -2.09 -14.31 -1.05
N GLY A 349 -0.93 -13.80 -1.48
CA GLY A 349 -0.19 -12.75 -0.81
C GLY A 349 -0.41 -11.40 -1.48
N TRP A 350 -0.57 -10.34 -0.68
CA TRP A 350 -0.65 -8.95 -1.14
C TRP A 350 0.07 -8.02 -0.16
N ARG A 351 0.31 -6.76 -0.56
CA ARG A 351 0.74 -5.71 0.38
C ARG A 351 -0.47 -4.82 0.72
N PRO A 352 -0.78 -4.58 2.01
CA PRO A 352 -1.93 -3.79 2.39
C PRO A 352 -1.70 -2.31 2.07
N ALA A 353 -2.75 -1.65 1.61
CA ALA A 353 -2.77 -0.21 1.36
C ALA A 353 -2.77 0.57 2.67
N MET A 354 -2.10 1.72 2.67
CA MET A 354 -2.13 2.66 3.78
C MET A 354 -3.10 3.79 3.43
N LEU A 355 -4.16 3.94 4.21
CA LEU A 355 -5.11 5.03 4.09
C LEU A 355 -4.69 6.14 5.06
N THR A 356 -4.50 7.37 4.58
CA THR A 356 -4.25 8.54 5.43
C THR A 356 -5.44 9.47 5.35
N PHE A 357 -5.96 9.96 6.47
CA PHE A 357 -7.15 10.83 6.51
C PHE A 357 -6.97 12.01 7.45
N VAL A 358 -7.68 13.10 7.17
CA VAL A 358 -7.76 14.28 8.05
C VAL A 358 -8.95 14.14 8.99
N VAL A 359 -8.78 14.46 10.27
CA VAL A 359 -9.84 14.36 11.28
C VAL A 359 -10.64 15.66 11.35
N HIS A 360 -11.96 15.54 11.18
CA HIS A 360 -12.91 16.63 11.41
C HIS A 360 -14.22 16.11 12.00
N GLY A 361 -14.90 16.95 12.79
CA GLY A 361 -16.10 16.57 13.54
C GLY A 361 -15.79 15.69 14.77
N ALA A 362 -16.86 15.13 15.37
CA ALA A 362 -16.77 14.32 16.57
C ALA A 362 -16.61 12.82 16.27
N ALA A 363 -16.06 12.09 17.25
CA ALA A 363 -16.08 10.63 17.30
C ALA A 363 -17.53 10.10 17.48
N PRO A 364 -17.84 8.82 17.16
CA PRO A 364 -16.94 7.77 16.68
C PRO A 364 -16.58 7.92 15.19
N PHE A 365 -15.33 7.63 14.84
CA PHE A 365 -14.89 7.54 13.45
C PHE A 365 -15.05 6.12 12.93
N THR A 366 -15.47 5.95 11.68
CA THR A 366 -15.64 4.64 11.05
C THR A 366 -15.11 4.61 9.62
N LEU A 367 -14.61 3.45 9.20
CA LEU A 367 -14.32 3.14 7.80
C LEU A 367 -15.50 2.34 7.24
N ALA A 368 -16.19 2.88 6.25
CA ALA A 368 -17.28 2.23 5.53
C ALA A 368 -16.79 1.73 4.16
N VAL A 369 -17.28 0.57 3.70
CA VAL A 369 -16.84 -0.08 2.47
C VAL A 369 -17.91 -1.02 1.89
N GLY A 370 -17.85 -1.31 0.59
CA GLY A 370 -18.67 -2.33 -0.06
C GLY A 370 -19.80 -1.82 -0.96
N ASN A 371 -19.73 -0.58 -1.45
CA ASN A 371 -20.71 0.01 -2.36
C ASN A 371 -20.15 0.14 -3.79
N ALA A 372 -20.51 -0.78 -4.68
CA ALA A 372 -19.98 -0.83 -6.05
C ALA A 372 -20.24 0.44 -6.89
N ALA A 373 -21.35 1.16 -6.62
CA ALA A 373 -21.73 2.37 -7.36
C ALA A 373 -20.95 3.63 -6.89
N THR A 374 -20.27 3.55 -5.74
CA THR A 374 -19.53 4.67 -5.17
C THR A 374 -18.26 4.94 -5.97
N ALA A 375 -18.13 6.17 -6.50
CA ALA A 375 -16.92 6.66 -7.13
C ALA A 375 -15.79 6.86 -6.11
N SER A 376 -14.52 6.76 -6.51
CA SER A 376 -13.40 7.04 -5.60
C SER A 376 -13.41 8.49 -5.11
N ALA A 377 -13.21 8.70 -3.81
CA ALA A 377 -13.00 10.01 -3.20
C ALA A 377 -11.57 10.20 -2.66
N ALA A 378 -10.66 9.29 -3.01
CA ALA A 378 -9.25 9.38 -2.63
C ALA A 378 -8.57 10.56 -3.35
N VAL A 379 -7.90 11.42 -2.59
CA VAL A 379 -7.00 12.47 -3.12
C VAL A 379 -5.54 11.99 -3.07
N SER A 380 -4.62 12.69 -3.74
CA SER A 380 -3.19 12.43 -3.55
C SER A 380 -2.76 12.81 -2.13
N ARG A 381 -1.75 12.10 -1.60
CA ARG A 381 -1.17 12.38 -0.28
C ARG A 381 -0.70 13.83 -0.16
N ASP A 382 -0.03 14.35 -1.20
CA ASP A 382 0.49 15.72 -1.23
C ASP A 382 -0.61 16.78 -1.18
N ASN A 383 -1.75 16.53 -1.84
CA ASN A 383 -2.93 17.41 -1.79
C ASN A 383 -3.64 17.31 -0.43
N LEU A 384 -3.70 16.12 0.19
CA LEU A 384 -4.29 15.95 1.52
C LEU A 384 -3.48 16.70 2.59
N LEU A 385 -2.15 16.58 2.53
CA LEU A 385 -1.23 17.20 3.48
C LEU A 385 -0.91 18.67 3.14
N MET A 386 -1.35 19.17 1.99
CA MET A 386 -1.06 20.53 1.48
C MET A 386 0.45 20.86 1.50
N GLY A 387 1.28 19.90 1.14
CA GLY A 387 2.75 20.02 1.18
C GLY A 387 3.40 20.00 2.57
N ALA A 388 2.63 19.83 3.65
CA ALA A 388 3.19 19.66 4.98
C ALA A 388 3.83 18.27 5.13
N SER A 389 5.07 18.21 5.63
CA SER A 389 5.71 16.97 6.07
C SER A 389 5.18 16.51 7.44
N ALA A 390 3.85 16.46 7.57
CA ALA A 390 3.18 16.07 8.80
C ALA A 390 3.29 14.56 8.99
N VAL A 391 3.95 14.14 10.07
CA VAL A 391 3.91 12.75 10.53
C VAL A 391 2.48 12.47 11.00
N ALA A 392 1.73 11.73 10.19
CA ALA A 392 0.40 11.27 10.57
C ALA A 392 0.50 10.25 11.71
N ALA A 393 -0.32 10.40 12.74
CA ALA A 393 -0.39 9.45 13.84
C ALA A 393 -0.99 8.11 13.37
N THR A 394 -0.75 7.02 14.11
CA THR A 394 -1.30 5.71 13.73
C THR A 394 -2.69 5.53 14.31
N ALA A 395 -3.70 5.34 13.44
CA ALA A 395 -5.01 4.86 13.84
C ALA A 395 -5.08 3.33 13.73
N ARG A 396 -5.84 2.69 14.63
CA ARG A 396 -6.10 1.25 14.56
C ARG A 396 -7.45 1.00 13.91
N LEU A 397 -7.48 0.06 12.96
CA LEU A 397 -8.72 -0.50 12.44
C LEU A 397 -9.23 -1.54 13.43
N GLY A 398 -10.37 -1.27 14.06
CA GLY A 398 -11.07 -2.23 14.92
C GLY A 398 -11.88 -3.25 14.11
N ASP A 399 -12.60 -4.11 14.82
CA ASP A 399 -13.44 -5.13 14.21
C ASP A 399 -14.59 -4.54 13.37
N ALA A 400 -15.16 -5.41 12.53
CA ALA A 400 -16.38 -5.13 11.80
C ALA A 400 -17.53 -4.83 12.77
N LEU A 401 -18.18 -3.69 12.56
CA LEU A 401 -19.38 -3.29 13.29
C LEU A 401 -20.57 -4.07 12.75
N SER A 402 -21.32 -4.71 13.65
CA SER A 402 -22.64 -5.28 13.32
C SER A 402 -23.59 -4.17 12.88
N PRO A 403 -24.59 -4.43 12.02
CA PRO A 403 -25.54 -3.41 11.57
C PRO A 403 -26.20 -2.62 12.72
N ALA A 404 -26.56 -3.31 13.80
CA ALA A 404 -27.11 -2.67 15.00
C ALA A 404 -26.11 -1.74 15.72
N GLN A 405 -24.81 -2.06 15.72
CA GLN A 405 -23.76 -1.22 16.31
C GLN A 405 -23.51 0.02 15.45
N ALA A 406 -23.46 -0.15 14.12
CA ALA A 406 -23.33 0.96 13.17
C ALA A 406 -24.50 1.94 13.26
N ALA A 407 -25.74 1.44 13.28
CA ALA A 407 -26.94 2.26 13.47
C ALA A 407 -26.96 2.98 14.83
N SER A 408 -26.55 2.30 15.91
CA SER A 408 -26.50 2.89 17.26
C SER A 408 -25.47 4.02 17.36
N ALA A 409 -24.32 3.86 16.71
CA ALA A 409 -23.28 4.89 16.65
C ALA A 409 -23.77 6.16 15.93
N GLN A 410 -24.50 6.01 14.82
CA GLN A 410 -25.11 7.13 14.08
C GLN A 410 -26.28 7.79 14.85
N ALA A 411 -27.10 7.01 15.54
CA ALA A 411 -28.23 7.54 16.31
C ALA A 411 -27.75 8.40 17.50
N ALA A 412 -26.65 8.02 18.15
CA ALA A 412 -26.10 8.73 19.31
C ALA A 412 -25.60 10.14 18.96
N SER A 413 -24.98 10.34 17.79
CA SER A 413 -24.49 11.64 17.33
C SER A 413 -25.64 12.55 16.88
N HIS A 414 -26.53 12.06 16.01
CA HIS A 414 -27.70 12.82 15.54
C HIS A 414 -28.60 13.28 16.69
N GLY A 415 -28.74 12.50 17.76
CA GLY A 415 -29.49 12.89 18.95
C GLY A 415 -28.91 14.12 19.69
N GLN A 416 -27.58 14.21 19.77
CA GLN A 416 -26.90 15.34 20.41
C GLN A 416 -27.03 16.63 19.59
N ASP A 417 -26.84 16.56 18.28
CA ASP A 417 -26.99 17.73 17.40
C ASP A 417 -28.44 18.21 17.32
N ALA A 418 -29.41 17.29 17.28
CA ALA A 418 -30.83 17.64 17.30
C ALA A 418 -31.21 18.41 18.58
N THR A 419 -30.84 17.91 19.76
CA THR A 419 -31.10 18.62 21.03
C THR A 419 -30.45 19.99 21.09
N ARG A 420 -29.18 20.12 20.66
CA ARG A 420 -28.49 21.40 20.59
C ARG A 420 -29.19 22.40 19.66
N ARG A 421 -29.68 21.92 18.50
CA ARG A 421 -30.44 22.72 17.54
C ARG A 421 -31.76 23.21 18.14
N TYR A 422 -32.53 22.35 18.82
CA TYR A 422 -33.79 22.74 19.48
C TYR A 422 -33.61 23.80 20.56
N TRP A 423 -32.56 23.70 21.40
CA TRP A 423 -32.24 24.74 22.39
C TRP A 423 -31.89 26.08 21.73
N LEU A 424 -31.18 26.06 20.60
CA LEU A 424 -30.83 27.27 19.85
C LEU A 424 -32.08 27.93 19.22
N TRP A 425 -33.00 27.13 18.67
CA TRP A 425 -34.31 27.64 18.21
C TRP A 425 -35.16 28.21 19.35
N ALA A 426 -35.18 27.56 20.53
CA ALA A 426 -35.90 28.05 21.70
C ALA A 426 -35.34 29.40 22.18
N ALA A 427 -34.00 29.54 22.26
CA ALA A 427 -33.34 30.79 22.59
C ALA A 427 -33.60 31.89 21.56
N LEU A 428 -33.60 31.55 20.25
CA LEU A 428 -33.90 32.49 19.17
C LEU A 428 -35.35 32.99 19.24
N LEU A 429 -36.33 32.10 19.45
CA LEU A 429 -37.73 32.47 19.63
C LEU A 429 -37.94 33.35 20.85
N LEU A 430 -37.24 33.09 21.96
CA LEU A 430 -37.29 33.92 23.17
C LEU A 430 -36.70 35.32 22.92
N ALA A 431 -35.58 35.42 22.20
CA ALA A 431 -34.97 36.68 21.80
C ALA A 431 -35.92 37.50 20.88
N VAL A 432 -36.44 36.89 19.82
CA VAL A 432 -37.40 37.55 18.89
C VAL A 432 -38.68 37.96 19.61
N GLY A 433 -39.21 37.10 20.49
CA GLY A 433 -40.38 37.40 21.33
C GLY A 433 -40.17 38.59 22.25
N SER A 434 -38.97 38.72 22.85
CA SER A 434 -38.64 39.87 23.69
C SER A 434 -38.55 41.18 22.90
N LEU A 435 -37.98 41.18 21.68
CA LEU A 435 -38.00 42.33 20.77
C LEU A 435 -39.44 42.73 20.39
N GLY A 436 -40.28 41.74 20.04
CA GLY A 436 -41.69 41.97 19.70
C GLY A 436 -42.47 42.60 20.86
N ALA A 437 -42.26 42.13 22.09
CA ALA A 437 -42.88 42.69 23.29
C ALA A 437 -42.43 44.13 23.59
N ILE A 438 -41.16 44.47 23.33
CA ILE A 438 -40.64 45.84 23.46
C ILE A 438 -41.28 46.76 22.40
N ALA A 439 -41.30 46.33 21.14
CA ALA A 439 -41.90 47.10 20.04
C ALA A 439 -43.40 47.37 20.28
N TRP A 440 -44.15 46.35 20.71
CA TRP A 440 -45.58 46.49 21.04
C TRP A 440 -45.83 47.44 22.21
N ARG A 441 -45.03 47.34 23.29
CA ARG A 441 -45.09 48.29 24.42
C ARG A 441 -44.78 49.73 24.02
N LEU A 442 -43.88 49.94 23.05
CA LEU A 442 -43.58 51.27 22.55
C LEU A 442 -44.74 51.83 21.71
N ALA A 443 -45.30 51.04 20.80
CA ALA A 443 -46.45 51.41 19.97
C ALA A 443 -47.68 51.81 20.80
N HIS A 444 -47.99 51.05 21.86
CA HIS A 444 -49.11 51.38 22.77
C HIS A 444 -48.84 52.57 23.71
N ARG A 445 -47.59 53.02 23.90
CA ARG A 445 -47.30 54.24 24.67
C ARG A 445 -47.48 55.53 23.87
N ILE A 446 -47.56 55.47 22.55
CA ILE A 446 -47.73 56.63 21.66
C ILE A 446 -49.24 56.98 21.48
N GLN A 447 -50.16 56.10 21.91
CA GLN A 447 -51.61 56.26 21.74
C GLN A 447 -52.31 56.79 23.00
N ARG A 448 -51.91 57.96 23.50
CA ARG A 448 -52.73 58.80 24.40
C ARG A 448 -53.00 60.15 23.73
N PRO A 449 -54.25 60.46 23.34
CA PRO A 449 -54.56 61.72 22.66
C PRO A 449 -54.69 62.88 23.65
N ALA A 450 -54.21 64.06 23.27
CA ALA A 450 -54.48 65.30 23.96
C ALA A 450 -54.57 66.48 22.98
N GLY A 451 -55.70 67.18 23.00
CA GLY A 451 -55.79 68.64 22.82
C GLY A 451 -55.54 69.24 21.44
N ILE A 452 -56.61 69.68 20.78
CA ILE A 452 -56.59 70.63 19.66
C ILE A 452 -56.17 72.02 20.14
N ALA A 453 -55.35 72.73 19.36
CA ALA A 453 -55.40 74.20 19.23
C ALA A 453 -54.78 74.63 17.88
N SER A 454 -55.46 75.53 17.16
CA SER A 454 -54.96 76.19 15.95
C SER A 454 -54.48 77.61 16.27
N ASP A 455 -53.49 78.10 15.51
CA ASP A 455 -53.54 79.38 14.76
C ASP A 455 -52.14 79.91 14.40
N GLY A 456 -52.08 80.78 13.38
CA GLY A 456 -51.10 81.89 13.36
C GLY A 456 -49.82 81.74 12.52
N VAL A 457 -49.87 82.25 11.30
CA VAL A 457 -48.73 82.76 10.50
C VAL A 457 -49.05 84.27 10.31
N PRO A 458 -48.14 85.26 10.45
CA PRO A 458 -46.94 85.39 9.60
C PRO A 458 -45.68 86.14 10.14
N GLY A 459 -44.56 86.00 9.39
CA GLY A 459 -43.68 87.12 9.01
C GLY A 459 -42.29 87.24 9.69
N GLY A 460 -41.29 87.76 8.95
CA GLY A 460 -40.16 88.49 9.58
C GLY A 460 -38.69 88.12 9.26
N ALA A 461 -38.28 88.17 7.99
CA ALA A 461 -36.99 88.67 7.45
C ALA A 461 -35.63 88.69 8.25
N ALA A 462 -34.58 88.28 7.51
CA ALA A 462 -33.26 88.94 7.31
C ALA A 462 -32.03 88.71 8.25
N GLY A 463 -30.83 88.72 7.63
CA GLY A 463 -29.48 88.67 8.25
C GLY A 463 -28.72 87.36 7.96
N ALA A 464 -27.80 87.15 6.99
CA ALA A 464 -26.88 87.96 6.16
C ALA A 464 -25.38 87.87 6.56
N ALA A 465 -24.57 87.34 5.61
CA ALA A 465 -23.17 87.68 5.27
C ALA A 465 -21.93 86.95 5.88
N ALA A 466 -20.85 87.01 5.08
CA ALA A 466 -19.43 86.60 5.27
C ALA A 466 -19.10 85.09 5.30
N ALA A 467 -18.34 84.44 4.39
CA ALA A 467 -17.43 84.76 3.25
C ALA A 467 -15.90 84.75 3.50
N SER A 468 -15.22 83.73 2.93
CA SER A 468 -13.79 83.65 2.51
C SER A 468 -13.60 82.28 1.80
N ALA A 469 -13.13 82.13 0.54
CA ALA A 469 -11.85 82.50 -0.11
C ALA A 469 -10.64 81.67 0.40
N ALA A 470 -9.73 81.08 -0.42
CA ALA A 470 -9.67 80.83 -1.87
C ALA A 470 -8.54 79.79 -2.22
N THR A 471 -8.62 79.12 -3.40
CA THR A 471 -7.56 78.68 -4.39
C THR A 471 -6.05 78.48 -4.01
N PRO A 472 -5.21 77.81 -4.86
CA PRO A 472 -5.39 76.63 -5.75
C PRO A 472 -4.14 75.69 -5.84
N HIS A 473 -4.06 74.90 -6.93
CA HIS A 473 -2.87 74.36 -7.65
C HIS A 473 -2.39 72.91 -7.39
N PRO A 474 -1.76 72.23 -8.39
CA PRO A 474 -1.79 70.77 -8.53
C PRO A 474 -0.38 70.12 -8.63
N GLY A 475 -0.34 68.78 -8.79
CA GLY A 475 0.89 68.03 -9.11
C GLY A 475 0.59 66.84 -10.00
N ALA A 476 1.12 66.85 -11.23
CA ALA A 476 1.11 65.70 -12.14
C ALA A 476 2.33 64.79 -11.90
N GLY A 477 2.26 63.53 -12.33
CA GLY A 477 3.34 62.57 -12.13
C GLY A 477 3.07 61.18 -12.70
N ASP A 478 2.89 61.09 -14.02
CA ASP A 478 2.99 59.80 -14.72
C ASP A 478 4.43 59.27 -14.67
N ALA A 479 4.61 57.98 -14.38
CA ALA A 479 5.83 57.24 -14.74
C ALA A 479 5.54 55.74 -14.92
N ASN A 480 5.44 55.37 -16.19
CA ASN A 480 5.39 54.00 -16.72
C ASN A 480 6.64 53.18 -16.31
N GLY A 481 6.52 51.87 -16.13
CA GLY A 481 7.65 51.01 -15.70
C GLY A 481 7.45 49.53 -16.08
N GLN A 482 8.01 49.14 -17.22
CA GLN A 482 7.75 47.87 -17.93
C GLN A 482 9.01 46.97 -17.97
N GLY A 483 8.82 45.64 -18.13
CA GLY A 483 9.89 44.63 -18.28
C GLY A 483 10.30 43.99 -16.95
N GLY A 484 10.58 42.71 -16.79
CA GLY A 484 10.82 41.52 -17.63
C GLY A 484 11.16 40.38 -16.62
N GLY A 485 11.39 39.12 -16.94
CA GLY A 485 11.72 38.44 -18.19
C GLY A 485 12.86 37.45 -17.91
N ASN A 486 12.59 36.14 -18.04
CA ASN A 486 13.49 34.98 -17.85
C ASN A 486 14.08 34.71 -16.45
N SER A 487 13.80 33.51 -15.93
CA SER A 487 14.70 32.35 -16.07
C SER A 487 13.91 31.04 -16.01
#